data_AF-A0A967MVJ3-F1
#
_entry.id   AF-A0A967MVJ3-F1
#
_cell.length_a   1.000
_cell.length_b   1.000
_cell.length_c   1.000
_cell.angle_alpha   90.00
_cell.angle_beta   90.00
_cell.angle_gamma   90.00
#
_symmetry.space_group_name_H-M   'P 1'
#
loop_
_entity.id
_entity.type
_entity.pdbx_description
1 polymer ?
#
loop_
_entity_poly.entity_id
_entity_poly.type
_entity_poly.pdbx_seq_one_letter_code
_entity_poly.pdbx_strand_id
1 'polypeptide(L)' 'MGRFDVAVVGSGPSGALCALELARAGHRVAVL' A
#
# COMPACT_ATOMS: atom_id res chain seq x y z
N MET A 1 16.45 6.27 0.70
CA MET A 1 15.06 6.10 0.22
C MET A 1 14.65 4.66 0.48
N GLY A 2 13.58 4.44 1.23
CA GLY A 2 13.13 3.07 1.58
C GLY A 2 12.67 2.31 0.35
N ARG A 3 13.04 1.03 0.24
CA ARG A 3 12.58 0.15 -0.84
C ARG A 3 11.17 -0.35 -0.49
N PHE A 4 10.19 0.05 -1.27
CA PHE A 4 8.82 -0.45 -1.21
C PHE A 4 8.64 -1.53 -2.29
N ASP A 5 7.75 -2.48 -2.02
CA ASP A 5 7.40 -3.56 -2.95
C ASP A 5 6.22 -3.15 -3.83
N VAL A 6 5.30 -2.32 -3.29
CA VAL A 6 4.10 -1.83 -3.99
C VAL A 6 3.85 -0.36 -3.68
N ALA A 7 3.39 0.41 -4.66
CA ALA A 7 2.87 1.77 -4.47
C ALA A 7 1.37 1.80 -4.83
N VAL A 8 0.53 2.24 -3.89
CA VAL A 8 -0.90 2.46 -4.09
C VAL A 8 -1.14 3.94 -4.29
N VAL A 9 -1.66 4.33 -5.45
CA VAL A 9 -1.94 5.74 -5.78
C VAL A 9 -3.42 6.03 -5.57
N GLY A 10 -3.72 6.95 -4.65
CA GLY A 10 -5.07 7.31 -4.23
C GLY A 10 -5.46 6.67 -2.91
N SER A 11 -5.70 7.49 -1.88
CA SER A 11 -6.02 7.08 -0.50
C SER A 11 -7.53 7.08 -0.18
N GLY A 12 -8.37 6.92 -1.19
CA GLY A 12 -9.80 6.70 -0.99
C GLY A 12 -10.07 5.37 -0.26
N PRO A 13 -11.33 5.05 0.09
CA PRO A 13 -11.67 3.84 0.84
C PRO A 13 -11.09 2.56 0.22
N SER A 14 -11.18 2.42 -1.10
CA SER A 14 -10.64 1.28 -1.84
C SER A 14 -9.12 1.22 -1.80
N GLY A 15 -8.43 2.36 -1.92
CA GLY A 15 -6.97 2.43 -1.88
C GLY A 15 -6.42 2.11 -0.49
N ALA A 16 -7.07 2.61 0.56
CA ALA A 16 -6.72 2.29 1.94
C ALA A 16 -6.92 0.79 2.25
N LEU A 17 -8.03 0.19 1.81
CA LEU A 17 -8.26 -1.25 1.94
C LEU A 17 -7.24 -2.08 1.15
N CYS A 18 -6.94 -1.68 -0.09
CA CYS A 18 -5.91 -2.33 -0.90
C CYS A 18 -4.54 -2.32 -0.20
N ALA A 19 -4.11 -1.15 0.29
CA ALA A 19 -2.85 -1.01 1.01
C ALA A 19 -2.82 -1.84 2.31
N LEU A 20 -3.93 -1.90 3.04
CA LEU A 20 -4.06 -2.72 4.26
C LEU A 20 -3.90 -4.21 3.95
N GLU A 21 -4.58 -4.74 2.94
CA GLU A 21 -4.49 -6.15 2.56
C GLU A 21 -3.09 -6.51 2.05
N LEU A 22 -2.45 -5.63 1.28
CA LEU A 22 -1.07 -5.81 0.84
C LEU A 22 -0.08 -5.80 2.02
N ALA A 23 -0.29 -4.93 3.01
CA ALA A 23 0.52 -4.90 4.22
C ALA A 23 0.33 -6.18 5.06
N ARG A 24 -0.91 -6.69 5.17
CA ARG A 24 -1.22 -7.97 5.84
C ARG A 24 -0.58 -9.17 5.14
N ALA A 25 -0.44 -9.10 3.82
CA ALA A 25 0.29 -10.10 3.02
C ALA A 25 1.83 -9.98 3.14
N GLY A 26 2.35 -8.99 3.87
CA GLY A 26 3.78 -8.82 4.14
C GLY A 26 4.52 -7.93 3.15
N HIS A 27 3.82 -7.22 2.27
CA HIS A 27 4.45 -6.26 1.36
C HIS A 27 4.77 -4.94 2.06
N ARG A 28 5.89 -4.32 1.71
CA ARG A 28 6.18 -2.92 2.09
C ARG A 28 5.45 -2.00 1.12
N VAL A 29 4.37 -1.40 1.58
CA VAL A 29 3.50 -0.57 0.73
C VAL A 29 3.78 0.91 0.95
N ALA A 30 3.90 1.67 -0.14
CA ALA A 30 3.81 3.13 -0.13
C ALA A 30 2.39 3.54 -0.56
N VAL A 31 1.78 4.49 0.14
CA VAL A 31 0.51 5.11 -0.26
C VAL A 31 0.81 6.54 -0.69
N LEU A 32 0.36 6.91 -1.90
CA LEU A 32 0.61 8.19 -2.55
C LEU A 32 -0.70 8.93 -2.84
#